data_AF-A0A833FVK7-F1
#
_entry.id   AF-A0A833FVK7-F1
#
_cell.length_a   1.000
_cell.length_b   1.000
_cell.length_c   1.000
_cell.angle_alpha   90.00
_cell.angle_beta   90.00
_cell.angle_gamma   90.00
#
_symmetry.space_group_name_H-M   'P 1'
#
loop_
_entity.id
_entity.type
_entity.pdbx_description
1 polymer ?
#
loop_
_entity_poly.entity_id
_entity_poly.type
_entity_poly.pdbx_seq_one_letter_code
_entity_poly.pdbx_strand_id
1 'polypeptide(L)'
;LYALAGLFNLPFFVWEHWSGWQLQPTPETALAVLYVAIFPSVLAYTFYLRGVELIGGQRAGAMIHLVPLFGTLLSVTILREPLRLYHLAGFALILGGVTLAARKA
;
A
#
# COMPACT_ATOMS: atom_id res chain seq x y z
N LEU A 1 7.20 -17.81 -10.97
CA LEU A 1 7.10 -16.74 -9.95
C LEU A 1 6.09 -17.10 -8.85
N TYR A 2 4.82 -17.35 -9.17
CA TYR A 2 3.79 -17.70 -8.17
C TYR A 2 4.09 -18.97 -7.35
N ALA A 3 4.63 -20.01 -7.98
CA ALA A 3 5.05 -21.22 -7.27
C ALA A 3 6.16 -20.95 -6.22
N LEU A 4 7.14 -20.10 -6.57
CA LEU A 4 8.20 -19.69 -5.64
C LEU A 4 7.66 -18.81 -4.52
N ALA A 5 6.72 -17.91 -4.82
CA ALA A 5 6.03 -17.12 -3.81
C ALA A 5 5.22 -18.01 -2.84
N GLY A 6 4.55 -19.05 -3.34
CA GLY A 6 3.85 -20.04 -2.52
C GLY A 6 4.80 -20.84 -1.63
N LEU A 7 5.92 -21.31 -2.18
CA LEU A 7 7.00 -21.98 -1.42
C LEU A 7 7.57 -21.08 -0.32
N PHE A 8 7.73 -19.79 -0.59
CA PHE A 8 8.24 -18.84 0.40
C PHE A 8 7.22 -18.50 1.50
N ASN A 9 5.93 -18.44 1.16
CA ASN A 9 4.86 -18.19 2.13
C ASN A 9 4.43 -19.45 2.91
N LEU A 10 4.75 -20.65 2.42
CA LEU A 10 4.44 -21.93 3.04
C LEU A 10 4.82 -22.04 4.52
N PRO A 11 6.05 -21.68 4.97
CA PRO A 11 6.39 -21.70 6.40
C PRO A 11 5.53 -20.75 7.23
N PHE A 12 5.16 -19.58 6.69
CA PHE A 12 4.27 -18.63 7.36
C PHE A 12 2.84 -19.17 7.45
N PHE A 13 2.34 -19.79 6.39
CA PHE A 13 1.02 -20.43 6.38
C PHE A 13 0.92 -21.57 7.41
N VAL A 14 1.95 -22.43 7.49
CA VAL A 14 2.01 -23.51 8.48
C VAL A 14 2.02 -22.92 9.90
N TRP A 15 2.83 -21.88 10.14
CA TRP A 15 2.90 -21.23 11.44
C TRP A 15 1.58 -20.57 11.84
N GLU A 16 0.92 -19.88 10.92
CA GLU A 16 -0.39 -19.25 11.13
C GLU A 16 -1.45 -20.31 11.47
N HIS A 17 -1.47 -21.43 10.73
CA HIS A 17 -2.38 -22.53 10.95
C HIS A 17 -2.17 -23.20 12.32
N TRP A 18 -0.91 -23.41 12.74
CA TRP A 18 -0.58 -23.99 14.04
C TRP A 18 -0.85 -23.05 15.21
N SER A 19 -0.76 -21.75 14.98
CA SER A 19 -1.06 -20.72 15.99
C SER A 19 -2.56 -20.52 16.20
N GLY A 20 -3.42 -21.15 15.38
CA GLY A 20 -4.88 -21.05 15.46
C GLY A 20 -5.48 -19.84 14.72
N TRP A 21 -4.69 -19.11 13.93
CA TRP A 21 -5.12 -17.91 13.21
C TRP A 21 -5.74 -18.32 11.87
N GLN A 22 -6.86 -19.04 11.93
CA GLN A 22 -7.51 -19.54 10.74
C GLN A 22 -8.40 -18.48 10.10
N LEU A 23 -8.28 -18.35 8.77
CA LEU A 23 -9.18 -17.53 7.98
C LEU A 23 -10.61 -18.05 8.13
N GLN A 24 -11.50 -17.28 8.75
CA GLN A 24 -12.90 -17.65 8.83
C GLN A 24 -13.58 -17.36 7.49
N PRO A 25 -14.19 -18.36 6.84
CA PRO A 25 -14.82 -18.21 5.52
C PRO A 25 -16.19 -17.53 5.67
N THR A 26 -16.20 -16.29 6.15
CA THR A 26 -17.40 -15.47 6.24
C THR A 26 -17.54 -14.56 5.02
N PRO A 27 -18.76 -14.09 4.70
CA PRO A 27 -18.98 -13.13 3.63
C PRO A 27 -18.13 -11.85 3.78
N GLU A 28 -17.89 -11.39 5.00
CA GLU A 28 -17.08 -10.21 5.31
C GLU A 28 -15.62 -10.44 4.90
N THR A 29 -15.06 -11.62 5.20
CA THR A 29 -13.72 -12.01 4.79
C THR A 29 -13.61 -12.06 3.27
N ALA A 30 -14.60 -12.64 2.59
CA ALA A 30 -14.63 -12.70 1.13
C ALA A 30 -14.67 -11.29 0.51
N LEU A 31 -15.48 -10.38 1.06
CA LEU A 31 -15.55 -8.99 0.62
C LEU A 31 -14.24 -8.23 0.87
N ALA A 32 -13.59 -8.44 2.02
CA ALA A 32 -12.29 -7.84 2.33
C ALA A 32 -11.20 -8.31 1.35
N VAL A 33 -11.14 -9.62 1.06
CA VAL A 33 -10.22 -10.19 0.06
C VAL A 33 -10.49 -9.61 -1.32
N LEU A 34 -11.76 -9.53 -1.73
CA LEU A 34 -12.14 -8.98 -3.03
C LEU A 34 -11.76 -7.49 -3.14
N TYR A 35 -11.99 -6.72 -2.08
CA TYR A 35 -11.60 -5.32 -2.00
C TYR A 35 -10.09 -5.15 -2.19
N VAL A 36 -9.27 -5.91 -1.45
CA VAL A 36 -7.81 -5.86 -1.53
C VAL A 36 -7.31 -6.34 -2.90
N ALA A 37 -7.93 -7.36 -3.48
CA ALA A 37 -7.55 -7.87 -4.79
C ALA A 37 -7.83 -6.87 -5.92
N ILE A 38 -8.92 -6.11 -5.84
CA ILE A 38 -9.31 -5.19 -6.92
C ILE A 38 -8.63 -3.84 -6.76
N PHE A 39 -8.77 -3.18 -5.61
CA PHE A 39 -8.43 -1.77 -5.47
C PHE A 39 -6.92 -1.52 -5.25
N PRO A 40 -6.31 -1.93 -4.11
CA PRO A 40 -4.91 -1.65 -3.86
C PRO A 40 -3.96 -2.57 -4.66
N SER A 41 -4.47 -3.62 -5.30
CA SER A 41 -3.67 -4.52 -6.13
C SER A 41 -3.81 -4.20 -7.61
N VAL A 42 -4.88 -4.66 -8.27
CA VAL A 42 -5.02 -4.54 -9.73
C VAL A 42 -5.13 -3.08 -10.16
N LEU A 43 -6.09 -2.33 -9.64
CA LEU A 43 -6.33 -0.96 -10.07
C LEU A 43 -5.16 -0.03 -9.73
N ALA A 44 -4.64 -0.10 -8.50
CA ALA A 44 -3.49 0.70 -8.10
C ALA A 44 -2.25 0.42 -8.98
N TYR A 45 -1.96 -0.85 -9.28
CA TYR A 45 -0.85 -1.19 -10.15
C TYR A 45 -1.07 -0.71 -11.60
N THR A 46 -2.28 -0.88 -12.16
CA THR A 46 -2.61 -0.36 -13.49
C THR A 46 -2.47 1.16 -13.57
N PHE A 47 -2.97 1.90 -12.58
CA PHE A 47 -2.82 3.36 -12.53
C PHE A 47 -1.37 3.78 -12.33
N TYR A 48 -0.59 3.03 -11.54
CA TYR A 48 0.84 3.28 -11.40
C TYR A 48 1.57 3.10 -12.72
N LEU A 49 1.36 1.98 -13.42
CA LEU A 49 1.95 1.74 -14.74
C LEU A 49 1.55 2.83 -15.74
N ARG A 50 0.27 3.20 -15.77
CA ARG A 50 -0.19 4.31 -16.62
C ARG A 50 0.47 5.64 -16.24
N GLY A 51 0.67 5.90 -14.96
CA GLY A 51 1.42 7.05 -14.47
C GLY A 51 2.87 7.03 -14.97
N VAL A 52 3.54 5.88 -14.87
CA VAL A 52 4.91 5.69 -15.39
C VAL A 52 4.97 6.01 -16.89
N GLU A 53 4.00 5.55 -17.68
CA GLU A 53 3.91 5.87 -19.11
C GLU A 53 3.73 7.38 -19.38
N LEU A 54 2.94 8.08 -18.56
CA LEU A 54 2.58 9.48 -18.77
C LEU A 54 3.66 10.47 -18.30
N ILE A 55 4.31 10.21 -17.16
CA ILE A 55 5.25 11.14 -16.52
C ILE A 55 6.69 10.62 -16.42
N GLY A 56 6.93 9.38 -16.86
CA GLY A 56 8.23 8.70 -16.81
C GLY A 56 8.51 8.05 -15.45
N GLY A 57 9.31 6.98 -15.46
CA GLY A 57 9.59 6.15 -14.28
C GLY A 57 10.20 6.89 -13.10
N GLN A 58 11.08 7.87 -13.35
CA GLN A 58 11.73 8.63 -12.26
C GLN A 58 10.73 9.46 -11.46
N ARG A 59 9.80 10.15 -12.14
CA ARG A 59 8.78 10.97 -11.48
C ARG A 59 7.69 10.11 -10.86
N ALA A 60 7.23 9.08 -11.56
CA ALA A 60 6.24 8.15 -11.04
C ALA A 60 6.74 7.40 -9.80
N GLY A 61 8.00 6.97 -9.80
CA GLY A 61 8.63 6.33 -8.65
C GLY A 61 8.64 7.22 -7.40
N ALA A 62 8.90 8.53 -7.56
CA ALA A 62 8.81 9.47 -6.45
C ALA A 62 7.39 9.55 -5.86
N MET A 63 6.35 9.49 -6.70
CA MET A 63 4.95 9.60 -6.26
C MET A 63 4.50 8.43 -5.36
N ILE A 64 5.16 7.26 -5.40
CA ILE A 64 4.87 6.14 -4.50
C ILE A 64 5.04 6.55 -3.03
N HIS A 65 5.95 7.48 -2.73
CA HIS A 65 6.15 7.97 -1.36
C HIS A 65 4.96 8.77 -0.81
N LEU A 66 3.99 9.15 -1.65
CA LEU A 66 2.73 9.74 -1.20
C LEU A 66 1.77 8.70 -0.58
N VAL A 67 1.97 7.40 -0.84
CA VAL A 67 1.13 6.32 -0.28
C VAL A 67 1.02 6.40 1.25
N PRO A 68 2.11 6.49 2.05
CA PRO A 68 1.99 6.65 3.49
C PRO A 68 1.28 7.94 3.91
N LEU A 69 1.43 9.04 3.17
CA LEU A 69 0.71 10.30 3.45
C LEU A 69 -0.81 10.10 3.31
N PHE A 70 -1.26 9.52 2.21
CA PHE A 70 -2.68 9.21 2.04
C PHE A 70 -3.17 8.15 3.02
N GLY A 71 -2.34 7.15 3.35
CA GLY A 71 -2.64 6.15 4.36
C GLY A 71 -2.96 6.79 5.71
N THR A 72 -2.10 7.67 6.21
CA THR A 72 -2.35 8.40 7.45
C THR A 72 -3.58 9.31 7.36
N LEU A 73 -3.77 10.03 6.26
CA LEU A 73 -4.95 10.89 6.08
C LEU A 73 -6.25 10.07 6.12
N LEU A 74 -6.28 8.90 5.47
CA LEU A 74 -7.43 8.00 5.50
C LEU A 74 -7.64 7.41 6.89
N SER A 75 -6.59 7.02 7.62
CA SER A 75 -6.72 6.53 9.00
C SER A 75 -7.29 7.60 9.93
N VAL A 76 -6.80 8.84 9.85
CA VAL A 76 -7.29 9.94 10.68
C VAL A 76 -8.75 10.31 10.34
N THR A 77 -9.13 10.26 9.06
CA THR A 77 -10.49 10.66 8.63
C THR A 77 -11.54 9.55 8.80
N ILE A 78 -11.20 8.31 8.44
CA ILE A 78 -12.12 7.17 8.45
C ILE A 78 -12.11 6.50 9.82
N LEU A 79 -10.93 6.16 10.35
CA LEU A 79 -10.79 5.46 11.63
C LEU A 79 -10.75 6.42 12.84
N ARG A 80 -10.75 7.74 12.59
CA ARG A 80 -10.67 8.79 13.62
C ARG A 80 -9.44 8.66 14.53
N GLU A 81 -8.34 8.17 13.97
CA GLU A 81 -7.08 8.07 14.72
C GLU A 81 -6.52 9.47 15.05
N PRO A 82 -5.88 9.65 16.22
CA PRO A 82 -5.36 10.94 16.62
C PRO A 82 -4.16 11.37 15.75
N LEU A 83 -4.27 12.55 15.14
CA LEU A 83 -3.17 13.13 14.38
C LEU A 83 -2.09 13.67 15.33
N ARG A 84 -0.96 12.97 15.41
CA ARG A 84 0.22 13.36 16.19
C ARG A 84 1.25 14.13 15.37
N LEU A 85 2.13 14.86 16.05
CA LEU A 85 3.18 15.71 15.44
C LEU A 85 4.13 14.95 14.50
N TYR A 86 4.42 13.68 14.78
CA TYR A 86 5.29 12.89 13.90
C TYR A 86 4.65 12.64 12.52
N HIS A 87 3.32 12.61 12.42
CA HIS A 87 2.66 12.53 11.11
C HIS A 87 2.91 13.81 10.30
N LEU A 88 2.84 14.98 10.94
CA LEU A 88 3.11 16.26 10.28
C LEU A 88 4.57 16.36 9.81
N ALA A 89 5.52 15.91 10.64
CA ALA A 89 6.92 15.82 10.26
C ALA A 89 7.12 14.86 9.07
N GLY A 90 6.47 13.70 9.11
CA GLY A 90 6.46 12.75 8.00
C GLY A 90 5.88 13.35 6.71
N PHE A 91 4.77 14.10 6.80
CA PHE A 91 4.17 14.77 5.65
C PHE A 91 5.10 15.81 5.05
N ALA A 92 5.78 16.61 5.88
CA ALA A 92 6.76 17.57 5.41
C ALA A 92 7.92 16.89 4.67
N LEU A 93 8.45 15.78 5.21
CA LEU A 93 9.51 14.99 4.58
C LEU A 93 9.07 14.39 3.24
N ILE A 94 7.87 13.79 3.19
CA ILE A 94 7.32 13.19 1.97
C ILE A 94 7.13 14.27 0.90
N LEU A 95 6.44 15.37 1.22
CA LEU A 95 6.17 16.44 0.26
C LEU A 95 7.46 17.09 -0.22
N GLY A 96 8.43 17.33 0.67
CA GLY A 96 9.75 17.86 0.32
C GLY A 96 10.56 16.91 -0.57
N GLY A 97 10.60 15.62 -0.23
CA GLY A 97 11.29 14.61 -1.02
C GLY A 97 10.70 14.44 -2.41
N VAL A 98 9.36 14.35 -2.51
CA VAL A 98 8.65 14.21 -3.79
C VAL A 98 8.85 15.45 -4.66
N THR A 99 8.72 16.65 -4.10
CA THR A 99 8.94 17.88 -4.88
C THR A 99 10.38 18.00 -5.36
N LEU A 100 11.37 17.64 -4.54
CA LEU A 100 12.77 17.65 -4.96
C LEU A 100 13.04 16.62 -6.07
N ALA A 101 12.54 15.40 -5.92
CA ALA A 101 12.72 14.33 -6.90
C ALA A 101 11.97 14.56 -8.22
N ALA A 102 10.85 15.30 -8.19
CA ALA A 102 10.05 15.60 -9.37
C ALA A 102 10.53 16.83 -10.16
N ARG A 103 11.44 17.65 -9.59
CA ARG A 103 12.06 18.78 -10.29
C ARG A 103 12.81 18.27 -11.53
N LYS A 104 12.56 18.92 -12.66
CA LYS A 104 13.41 18.76 -13.86
C LYS A 104 14.79 19.30 -13.49
N ALA A 105 15.84 18.50 -13.72
CA ALA A 105 17.19 19.03 -13.85
C ALA A 105 17.24 20.02 -15.02
#